data_AF-A0AB35YXX8-F1
#
_entry.id   AF-A0AB35YXX8-F1
#
_cell.length_a   1.000
_cell.length_b   1.000
_cell.length_c   1.000
_cell.angle_alpha   90.00
_cell.angle_beta   90.00
_cell.angle_gamma   90.00
#
_symmetry.space_group_name_H-M   'P 1'
#
loop_
_entity.id
_entity.type
_entity.pdbx_description
1 polymer ?
#
loop_
_entity_poly.entity_id
_entity_poly.type
_entity_poly.pdbx_seq_one_letter_code
_entity_poly.pdbx_strand_id
1 'polypeptide(L)'
;MIGRSQKRHIAKAITWRIVGTIDTILISWFITGNPLTGLKIGMAEVFTKMFLYYLHERVWFKINLSKAGIIRESRIRHIAKTFTWRGVGTLDTMLLAWLITGNPLSGLKIGMSELITKMILYYLHERVWYRLNYGLKD
;
A
#
# COMPACT_ATOMS: atom_id res chain seq x y z
N MET A 1 -0.97 14.09 -26.64
CA MET A 1 -1.40 12.69 -26.35
C MET A 1 -1.01 12.17 -24.96
N ILE A 2 -0.03 12.77 -24.26
CA ILE A 2 0.50 12.28 -22.97
C ILE A 2 -0.47 12.51 -21.77
N GLY A 3 -1.38 13.49 -21.83
CA GLY A 3 -2.21 13.88 -20.68
C GLY A 3 -3.45 13.03 -20.35
N ARG A 4 -3.89 12.09 -21.20
CA ARG A 4 -5.13 11.31 -20.97
C ARG A 4 -4.90 10.00 -20.19
N SER A 5 -3.80 9.29 -20.46
CA SER A 5 -3.38 8.12 -19.67
C SER A 5 -3.14 8.51 -18.20
N GLN A 6 -2.55 9.68 -17.94
CA GLN A 6 -2.29 10.19 -16.60
C GLN A 6 -3.58 10.34 -15.76
N LYS A 7 -4.69 10.81 -16.36
CA LYS A 7 -5.98 10.95 -15.64
C LYS A 7 -6.51 9.62 -15.13
N ARG A 8 -6.41 8.57 -15.94
CA ARG A 8 -6.80 7.20 -15.54
C ARG A 8 -5.91 6.69 -14.42
N HIS A 9 -4.59 6.85 -14.52
CA HIS A 9 -3.65 6.37 -13.50
C HIS A 9 -3.81 7.08 -12.14
N ILE A 10 -4.01 8.40 -12.15
CA ILE A 10 -4.27 9.18 -10.93
C ILE A 10 -5.60 8.72 -10.30
N ALA A 11 -6.66 8.56 -11.10
CA ALA A 11 -7.95 8.07 -10.60
C ALA A 11 -7.84 6.65 -10.01
N LYS A 12 -7.11 5.75 -10.67
CA LYS A 12 -6.83 4.39 -10.14
C LYS A 12 -6.07 4.45 -8.81
N ALA A 13 -5.08 5.32 -8.69
CA ALA A 13 -4.32 5.48 -7.45
C ALA A 13 -5.21 6.00 -6.31
N ILE A 14 -6.01 7.04 -6.54
CA ILE A 14 -6.92 7.60 -5.53
C ILE A 14 -7.97 6.57 -5.11
N THR A 15 -8.63 5.93 -6.07
CA THR A 15 -9.65 4.91 -5.77
C THR A 15 -9.06 3.72 -5.01
N TRP A 16 -7.85 3.28 -5.37
CA TRP A 16 -7.16 2.21 -4.63
C TRP A 16 -6.83 2.63 -3.19
N ARG A 17 -6.40 3.88 -2.95
CA ARG A 17 -6.15 4.38 -1.59
C ARG A 17 -7.42 4.37 -0.75
N ILE A 18 -8.54 4.78 -1.31
CA ILE A 18 -9.83 4.78 -0.60
C ILE A 18 -10.23 3.34 -0.25
N VAL A 19 -10.23 2.43 -1.23
CA VAL A 19 -10.62 1.02 -1.01
C VAL A 19 -9.70 0.35 0.01
N GLY A 20 -8.39 0.54 -0.12
CA GLY A 20 -7.42 -0.08 0.79
C GLY A 20 -7.48 0.46 2.22
N THR A 21 -7.77 1.75 2.41
CA THR A 21 -7.94 2.32 3.76
C THR A 21 -9.25 1.85 4.40
N ILE A 22 -10.34 1.78 3.63
CA ILE A 22 -11.61 1.23 4.12
C ILE A 22 -11.44 -0.23 4.54
N ASP A 23 -10.75 -1.04 3.73
CA ASP A 23 -10.46 -2.45 4.04
C ASP A 23 -9.74 -2.59 5.39
N THR A 24 -8.66 -1.82 5.62
CA THR A 24 -7.96 -1.89 6.91
C THR A 24 -8.82 -1.44 8.09
N ILE A 25 -9.64 -0.41 7.93
CA ILE A 25 -10.58 0.04 8.98
C ILE A 25 -11.57 -1.09 9.31
N LEU A 26 -12.15 -1.72 8.30
CA LEU A 26 -13.15 -2.78 8.47
C LEU A 26 -12.55 -4.05 9.08
N ILE A 27 -11.39 -4.50 8.59
CA ILE A 27 -10.68 -5.65 9.15
C ILE A 27 -10.30 -5.40 10.61
N SER A 28 -9.73 -4.22 10.88
CA SER A 28 -9.32 -3.85 12.23
C SER A 28 -10.51 -3.74 13.17
N TRP A 29 -11.64 -3.17 12.71
CA TRP A 29 -12.87 -3.15 13.48
C TRP A 29 -13.37 -4.58 13.74
N PHE A 30 -13.46 -5.42 12.72
CA PHE A 30 -13.93 -6.80 12.86
C PHE A 30 -13.10 -7.61 13.86
N ILE A 31 -11.76 -7.49 13.81
CA ILE A 31 -10.86 -8.23 14.68
C ILE A 31 -10.88 -7.70 16.12
N THR A 32 -11.01 -6.38 16.31
CA THR A 32 -10.93 -5.74 17.63
C THR A 32 -12.28 -5.57 18.31
N GLY A 33 -13.39 -5.70 17.57
CA GLY A 33 -14.74 -5.41 18.03
C GLY A 33 -15.04 -3.91 18.23
N ASN A 34 -14.06 -3.02 17.96
CA ASN A 34 -14.19 -1.59 18.23
C ASN A 34 -13.95 -0.75 16.95
N PRO A 35 -14.96 -0.01 16.46
CA PRO A 35 -14.83 0.79 15.24
C PRO A 35 -13.85 1.97 15.39
N LEU A 36 -13.74 2.55 16.60
CA LEU A 36 -12.79 3.63 16.86
C LEU A 36 -11.35 3.13 16.77
N THR A 37 -11.09 1.89 17.19
CA THR A 37 -9.77 1.26 17.04
C THR A 37 -9.43 1.04 15.57
N GLY A 38 -10.39 0.55 14.78
CA GLY A 38 -10.20 0.40 13.34
C GLY A 38 -9.91 1.71 12.63
N LEU A 39 -10.64 2.77 12.98
CA LEU A 39 -10.40 4.12 12.44
C LEU A 39 -8.99 4.64 12.80
N LYS A 40 -8.56 4.47 14.06
CA LYS A 40 -7.21 4.87 14.50
C LYS A 40 -6.11 4.16 13.71
N ILE A 41 -6.24 2.85 13.50
CA ILE A 41 -5.27 2.06 12.74
C ILE A 41 -5.23 2.51 11.29
N GLY A 42 -6.39 2.61 10.63
CA GLY A 42 -6.47 3.01 9.23
C GLY A 42 -5.97 4.43 8.97
N MET A 43 -6.21 5.37 9.89
CA MET A 43 -5.65 6.72 9.79
C MET A 43 -4.14 6.72 10.03
N ALA A 44 -3.65 6.04 11.06
CA ALA A 44 -2.21 5.96 11.36
C ALA A 44 -1.42 5.42 10.15
N GLU A 45 -1.92 4.35 9.53
CA GLU A 45 -1.31 3.75 8.33
C GLU A 45 -1.10 4.73 7.18
N VAL A 46 -2.07 5.63 6.93
CA VAL A 46 -1.96 6.58 5.81
C VAL A 46 -0.75 7.48 6.02
N PHE A 47 -0.58 7.99 7.23
CA PHE A 47 0.54 8.87 7.57
C PHE A 47 1.87 8.12 7.64
N THR A 48 1.92 6.97 8.31
CA THR A 48 3.16 6.19 8.44
C THR A 48 3.63 5.67 7.09
N LYS A 49 2.74 5.11 6.27
CA LYS A 49 3.13 4.57 4.95
C LYS A 49 3.59 5.66 4.00
N MET A 50 3.07 6.89 4.07
CA MET A 50 3.64 8.01 3.31
C MET A 50 5.08 8.29 3.72
N PHE A 51 5.36 8.37 5.02
CA PHE A 51 6.70 8.64 5.53
C PHE A 51 7.68 7.48 5.24
N LEU A 52 7.28 6.24 5.55
CA LEU A 52 8.08 5.04 5.30
C LEU A 52 8.36 4.83 3.82
N TYR A 53 7.39 5.08 2.94
CA TYR A 53 7.59 4.97 1.50
C TYR A 53 8.63 5.98 1.01
N TYR A 54 8.55 7.23 1.49
CA TYR A 54 9.55 8.23 1.18
C TYR A 54 10.94 7.79 1.64
N LEU A 55 11.09 7.33 2.90
CA LEU A 55 12.38 6.83 3.40
C LEU A 55 12.89 5.62 2.61
N HIS A 56 12.02 4.68 2.26
CA HIS A 56 12.35 3.51 1.46
C HIS A 56 12.92 3.92 0.10
N GLU A 57 12.28 4.85 -0.59
CA GLU A 57 12.79 5.40 -1.85
C GLU A 57 14.13 6.14 -1.67
N ARG A 58 14.32 6.90 -0.59
CA ARG A 58 15.59 7.59 -0.30
C ARG A 58 16.73 6.61 -0.01
N VAL A 59 16.47 5.53 0.72
CA VAL A 59 17.44 4.46 0.97
C VAL A 59 17.80 3.77 -0.33
N TRP A 60 16.82 3.40 -1.15
CA TRP A 60 17.04 2.79 -2.47
C TRP A 60 17.73 3.72 -3.48
N PHE A 61 17.61 5.04 -3.31
CA PHE A 61 18.36 6.01 -4.09
C PHE A 61 19.85 6.00 -3.67
N LYS A 62 20.13 6.00 -2.35
CA LYS A 62 21.50 5.99 -1.80
C LYS A 62 22.26 4.68 -2.05
N ILE A 63 21.59 3.52 -1.94
CA ILE A 63 22.20 2.21 -2.24
C ILE A 63 22.66 2.13 -3.71
N ASN A 64 22.09 2.97 -4.57
CA ASN A 64 22.33 2.95 -6.03
C ASN A 64 23.48 3.87 -6.48
N LEU A 65 24.51 4.07 -5.64
CA LEU A 65 25.78 4.70 -6.05
C LEU A 65 26.54 3.74 -7.00
N SER A 66 26.08 3.67 -8.25
CA SER A 66 26.89 3.20 -9.37
C SER A 66 28.14 4.08 -9.43
N LYS A 67 29.34 3.47 -9.43
CA LYS A 67 30.65 4.17 -9.46
C LYS A 67 30.81 5.19 -10.60
N ALA A 68 29.89 5.21 -11.58
CA ALA A 68 29.90 6.12 -12.72
C ALA A 68 28.71 7.11 -12.77
N GLY A 69 27.85 7.19 -11.74
CA GLY A 69 26.69 8.11 -11.73
C GLY A 69 25.54 7.74 -12.67
N ILE A 70 25.62 6.60 -13.38
CA ILE A 70 24.56 6.14 -14.29
C ILE A 70 23.58 5.25 -13.51
N ILE A 71 22.33 5.72 -13.38
CA ILE A 71 21.21 4.95 -12.85
C ILE A 71 20.79 3.92 -13.91
N ARG A 72 21.22 2.66 -13.77
CA ARG A 72 20.67 1.55 -14.57
C ARG A 72 19.42 1.02 -13.90
N GLU A 73 18.26 1.40 -14.43
CA GLU A 73 16.98 0.74 -14.13
C GLU A 73 17.08 -0.75 -14.53
N SER A 74 17.06 -1.66 -13.56
CA SER A 74 17.11 -3.10 -13.80
C SER A 74 15.81 -3.78 -13.34
N ARG A 75 15.37 -4.80 -14.06
CA ARG A 75 14.19 -5.61 -13.68
C ARG A 75 14.32 -6.19 -12.27
N ILE A 76 15.53 -6.59 -11.88
CA ILE A 76 15.83 -7.14 -10.54
C ILE A 76 15.59 -6.09 -9.45
N ARG A 77 15.94 -4.82 -9.68
CA ARG A 77 15.71 -3.74 -8.72
C ARG A 77 14.22 -3.49 -8.46
N HIS A 78 13.38 -3.47 -9.50
CA HIS A 78 11.94 -3.25 -9.35
C HIS A 78 11.27 -4.37 -8.55
N ILE A 79 11.68 -5.61 -8.81
CA ILE A 79 11.21 -6.78 -8.05
C ILE A 79 11.67 -6.65 -6.58
N ALA A 80 12.94 -6.36 -6.34
CA ALA A 80 13.49 -6.20 -4.98
C ALA A 80 12.82 -5.06 -4.20
N LYS A 81 12.59 -3.90 -4.83
CA LYS A 81 11.83 -2.78 -4.25
C LYS A 81 10.41 -3.19 -3.85
N THR A 82 9.75 -3.97 -4.69
CA THR A 82 8.39 -4.45 -4.41
C THR A 82 8.38 -5.38 -3.20
N PHE A 83 9.27 -6.37 -3.14
CA PHE A 83 9.35 -7.28 -2.00
C PHE A 83 9.71 -6.57 -0.70
N THR A 84 10.70 -5.68 -0.73
CA THR A 84 11.10 -4.90 0.45
C THR A 84 9.98 -3.98 0.93
N TRP A 85 9.26 -3.32 0.02
CA TRP A 85 8.12 -2.49 0.39
C TRP A 85 6.97 -3.31 0.99
N ARG A 86 6.68 -4.50 0.45
CA ARG A 86 5.66 -5.40 1.01
C ARG A 86 6.02 -5.86 2.42
N GLY A 87 7.29 -6.15 2.68
CA GLY A 87 7.78 -6.46 4.02
C GLY A 87 7.60 -5.29 4.98
N VAL A 88 8.16 -4.13 4.65
CA VAL A 88 8.11 -2.92 5.50
C VAL A 88 6.67 -2.49 5.77
N GLY A 89 5.83 -2.43 4.73
CA GLY A 89 4.45 -1.99 4.86
C GLY A 89 3.56 -2.93 5.65
N THR A 90 3.81 -4.25 5.60
CA THR A 90 3.06 -5.22 6.41
C THR A 90 3.48 -5.16 7.87
N LEU A 91 4.79 -5.07 8.12
CA LEU A 91 5.33 -4.92 9.48
C LEU A 91 4.83 -3.64 10.14
N ASP A 92 4.78 -2.53 9.39
CA ASP A 92 4.20 -1.27 9.89
C ASP A 92 2.75 -1.45 10.36
N THR A 93 1.89 -2.07 9.55
CA THR A 93 0.50 -2.35 9.94
C THR A 93 0.42 -3.21 11.19
N MET A 94 1.23 -4.27 11.29
CA MET A 94 1.27 -5.15 12.45
C MET A 94 1.70 -4.41 13.72
N LEU A 95 2.74 -3.58 13.61
CA LEU A 95 3.26 -2.78 14.72
C LEU A 95 2.26 -1.72 15.17
N LEU A 96 1.68 -0.96 14.24
CA LEU A 96 0.66 0.03 14.56
C LEU A 96 -0.56 -0.60 15.21
N ALA A 97 -1.06 -1.69 14.64
CA ALA A 97 -2.20 -2.40 15.19
C ALA A 97 -1.87 -2.97 16.58
N TRP A 98 -0.67 -3.51 16.80
CA TRP A 98 -0.24 -3.92 18.14
C TRP A 98 -0.19 -2.73 19.10
N LEU A 99 0.48 -1.64 18.76
CA LEU A 99 0.62 -0.46 19.63
C LEU A 99 -0.73 0.15 20.00
N ILE A 100 -1.68 0.20 19.05
CA ILE A 100 -3.00 0.79 19.27
C ILE A 100 -3.90 -0.15 20.08
N THR A 101 -3.82 -1.46 19.84
CA THR A 101 -4.66 -2.46 20.54
C THR A 101 -4.09 -2.92 21.88
N GLY A 102 -2.79 -2.72 22.11
CA GLY A 102 -2.05 -3.31 23.22
C GLY A 102 -1.83 -4.82 23.10
N ASN A 103 -2.27 -5.47 22.03
CA ASN A 103 -2.21 -6.92 21.86
C ASN A 103 -1.47 -7.32 20.57
N PRO A 104 -0.32 -8.02 20.68
CA PRO A 104 0.47 -8.42 19.50
C PRO A 104 -0.27 -9.42 18.61
N LEU A 105 -1.14 -10.27 19.18
CA LEU A 105 -1.92 -11.23 18.41
C LEU A 105 -2.96 -10.53 17.52
N SER A 106 -3.56 -9.44 18.02
CA SER A 106 -4.47 -8.61 17.21
C SER A 106 -3.73 -7.95 16.05
N GLY A 107 -2.54 -7.42 16.30
CA GLY A 107 -1.70 -6.83 15.26
C GLY A 107 -1.30 -7.83 14.16
N LEU A 108 -0.89 -9.04 14.56
CA LEU A 108 -0.58 -10.12 13.63
C LEU A 108 -1.81 -10.51 12.79
N LYS A 109 -2.98 -10.71 13.42
CA LYS A 109 -4.23 -11.05 12.71
C LYS A 109 -4.62 -9.98 11.70
N ILE A 110 -4.52 -8.71 12.06
CA ILE A 110 -4.84 -7.58 11.17
C ILE A 110 -3.88 -7.56 9.98
N GLY A 111 -2.56 -7.61 10.22
CA GLY A 111 -1.56 -7.57 9.15
C GLY A 111 -1.64 -8.76 8.18
N MET A 112 -1.89 -9.97 8.70
CA MET A 112 -2.07 -11.17 7.85
C MET A 112 -3.38 -11.12 7.06
N SER A 113 -4.47 -10.66 7.67
CA SER A 113 -5.75 -10.51 6.99
C SER A 113 -5.63 -9.50 5.86
N GLU A 114 -5.02 -8.34 6.14
CA GLU A 114 -4.76 -7.29 5.16
C GLU A 114 -3.97 -7.79 3.95
N LEU A 115 -2.93 -8.59 4.17
CA LEU A 115 -2.12 -9.17 3.09
C LEU A 115 -3.00 -9.95 2.10
N ILE A 116 -3.93 -10.77 2.61
CA ILE A 116 -4.80 -11.62 1.80
C ILE A 116 -5.90 -10.78 1.13
N THR A 117 -6.59 -9.93 1.90
CA THR A 117 -7.71 -9.12 1.40
C THR A 117 -7.26 -8.13 0.34
N LYS A 118 -6.14 -7.42 0.56
CA LYS A 118 -5.62 -6.44 -0.41
C LYS A 118 -5.17 -7.10 -1.70
N MET A 119 -4.71 -8.36 -1.70
CA MET A 119 -4.43 -9.08 -2.94
C MET A 119 -5.72 -9.31 -3.75
N ILE A 120 -6.78 -9.79 -3.10
CA ILE A 120 -8.08 -10.05 -3.73
C ILE A 120 -8.72 -8.74 -4.22
N LEU A 121 -8.79 -7.73 -3.35
CA LEU A 121 -9.39 -6.43 -3.66
C LEU A 121 -8.64 -5.71 -4.78
N TYR A 122 -7.30 -5.78 -4.80
CA TYR A 122 -6.52 -5.17 -5.87
C TYR A 122 -6.83 -5.81 -7.22
N TYR A 123 -6.90 -7.15 -7.26
CA TYR A 123 -7.28 -7.86 -8.47
C TYR A 123 -8.69 -7.44 -8.94
N LEU A 124 -9.68 -7.43 -8.04
CA LEU A 124 -11.04 -7.00 -8.38
C LEU A 124 -11.09 -5.55 -8.85
N HIS A 125 -10.35 -4.65 -8.19
CA HIS A 125 -10.24 -3.24 -8.58
C HIS A 125 -9.68 -3.09 -9.99
N GLU A 126 -8.61 -3.81 -10.34
CA GLU A 126 -8.06 -3.85 -11.69
C GLU A 126 -9.08 -4.39 -12.71
N ARG A 127 -9.83 -5.45 -12.37
CA ARG A 127 -10.86 -6.03 -13.25
C ARG A 127 -12.02 -5.07 -13.50
N VAL A 128 -12.46 -4.33 -12.49
CA VAL A 128 -13.48 -3.28 -12.65
C VAL A 128 -12.94 -2.19 -13.57
N TRP A 129 -11.72 -1.69 -13.31
CA TRP A 129 -11.10 -0.68 -14.15
C TRP A 129 -10.89 -1.12 -15.60
N TYR A 130 -10.55 -2.39 -15.84
CA TYR A 130 -10.42 -2.94 -17.18
C TYR A 130 -11.72 -2.82 -17.99
N ARG A 131 -12.88 -2.95 -17.35
CA ARG A 131 -14.19 -2.77 -18.01
C ARG A 131 -14.60 -1.32 -18.23
N LEU A 132 -13.88 -0.36 -17.64
CA LEU A 132 -14.17 1.06 -17.77
C LEU A 132 -13.33 1.68 -18.88
N ASN A 133 -13.98 2.33 -19.85
CA ASN A 133 -13.29 3.08 -20.91
C ASN A 133 -12.76 4.45 -20.45
N TYR A 134 -12.90 4.80 -19.18
CA TYR A 134 -12.42 6.08 -18.66
C TYR A 134 -10.93 6.29 -18.94
N GLY A 135 -10.62 7.34 -19.70
CA GLY A 135 -9.27 7.71 -20.11
C GLY A 135 -8.65 6.86 -21.21
N LEU A 136 -9.42 5.95 -21.83
CA LEU A 136 -9.05 5.21 -23.05
C LEU A 136 -9.75 5.85 -24.27
N LYS A 137 -9.22 5.63 -25.48
CA LYS A 137 -9.84 6.09 -26.72
C LYS A 137 -10.87 5.05 -27.16
N ASP A 138 -12.02 5.49 -27.68
CA ASP A 138 -12.93 4.64 -28.45
C ASP A 138 -12.24 4.13 -29.73
#